data_AF-A0A7C6CBU4-F1
#
_entry.id   AF-A0A7C6CBU4-F1
#
_cell.length_a   1.000
_cell.length_b   1.000
_cell.length_c   1.000
_cell.angle_alpha   90.00
_cell.angle_beta   90.00
_cell.angle_gamma   90.00
#
_symmetry.space_group_name_H-M   'P 1'
#
loop_
_entity.id
_entity.type
_entity.pdbx_description
1 polymer ?
#
loop_
_entity_poly.entity_id
_entity_poly.type
_entity_poly.pdbx_seq_one_letter_code
_entity_poly.pdbx_strand_id
1 'polypeptide(L)'
;MTIIGKNKWEGLTASGNKESTRAYETQINYVRGVNAPILAPGMKPIKRNGTTWVETTENDSEWYDYANKKWANARTKDGSYWVWIPRYIYKITSGWHSSSTGTIDLQFSKGVDDTLEGTVTLVNKGMATDSNNTWTSHLAFTFGDTELTGIWVGKFESSNDGSGNVKIVPNVFSWRSISVNDIFNKVRSMETNSIYGWGTSGNGIDTHMMKNTEWGAVAYLSKSQYGTPSEIWNNSNKEYKTGCAGSSVDAFDEDICNEYHTVNGVKASTTGNIYGVYDMSGGAFEYVSAYVDNAHSNLTTYGNSLYTSYSKYKDVYEVAETDSESENYKLTISSKGDALYETSSTGTGSTTWYSDCSNMARVERPWLHRGGFFNFGSIAGLFSFYYGSGSESSNNGFRSVLVVAEGL
;
A
#
# COMPACT_ATOMS: atom_id res chain seq x y z
N MET A 1 -17.22 -30.47 -21.86
CA MET A 1 -17.41 -29.91 -20.51
C MET A 1 -17.50 -31.10 -19.58
N THR A 2 -16.53 -31.27 -18.68
CA THR A 2 -16.53 -32.37 -17.72
C THR A 2 -16.96 -31.78 -16.40
N ILE A 3 -18.14 -32.17 -15.91
CA ILE A 3 -18.69 -31.70 -14.65
C ILE A 3 -18.52 -32.85 -13.65
N ILE A 4 -17.77 -32.62 -12.57
CA ILE A 4 -17.54 -33.61 -11.51
C ILE A 4 -18.27 -33.12 -10.26
N GLY A 5 -19.31 -33.83 -9.84
CA GLY A 5 -20.07 -33.53 -8.63
C GLY A 5 -20.62 -34.81 -7.98
N LYS A 6 -20.47 -34.93 -6.66
CA LYS A 6 -21.02 -36.04 -5.86
C LYS A 6 -22.55 -35.90 -5.74
N ASN A 7 -23.25 -36.87 -6.33
CA ASN A 7 -24.63 -37.29 -6.04
C ASN A 7 -25.75 -36.23 -6.13
N LYS A 8 -26.36 -36.11 -7.33
CA LYS A 8 -27.82 -36.13 -7.63
C LYS A 8 -28.04 -35.58 -9.05
N TRP A 9 -28.09 -36.44 -10.07
CA TRP A 9 -28.18 -36.00 -11.49
C TRP A 9 -29.06 -36.88 -12.38
N GLU A 10 -30.20 -37.38 -11.90
CA GLU A 10 -31.20 -37.93 -12.82
C GLU A 10 -31.97 -36.78 -13.48
N GLY A 11 -31.78 -36.59 -14.80
CA GLY A 11 -32.66 -35.79 -15.66
C GLY A 11 -32.10 -34.53 -16.31
N LEU A 12 -30.82 -34.18 -16.14
CA LEU A 12 -30.25 -32.96 -16.75
C LEU A 12 -29.70 -33.21 -18.16
N THR A 13 -30.32 -32.60 -19.16
CA THR A 13 -29.79 -32.48 -20.53
C THR A 13 -29.26 -31.06 -20.73
N ALA A 14 -27.98 -30.93 -21.10
CA ALA A 14 -27.37 -29.64 -21.42
C ALA A 14 -27.27 -29.46 -22.94
N SER A 15 -27.85 -28.39 -23.46
CA SER A 15 -27.67 -27.95 -24.85
C SER A 15 -27.50 -26.42 -24.89
N GLY A 16 -26.45 -25.95 -25.57
CA GLY A 16 -26.13 -24.53 -25.71
C GLY A 16 -24.92 -24.30 -26.63
N ASN A 17 -24.92 -23.19 -27.36
CA ASN A 17 -23.78 -22.76 -28.18
C ASN A 17 -22.64 -22.28 -27.30
N LYS A 18 -21.40 -22.50 -27.76
CA LYS A 18 -20.16 -22.24 -27.03
C LYS A 18 -19.87 -20.74 -26.92
N GLU A 19 -20.62 -20.04 -26.09
CA GLU A 19 -20.14 -18.82 -25.44
C GLU A 19 -19.33 -19.24 -24.22
N SER A 20 -18.12 -18.69 -24.06
CA SER A 20 -17.28 -18.94 -22.90
C SER A 20 -17.87 -18.21 -21.69
N THR A 21 -18.91 -18.77 -21.08
CA THR A 21 -19.31 -18.39 -19.73
C THR A 21 -18.23 -18.90 -18.78
N ARG A 22 -17.28 -18.04 -18.38
CA ARG A 22 -16.58 -18.26 -17.11
C ARG A 22 -17.66 -18.18 -16.05
N ALA A 23 -18.09 -19.34 -15.55
CA ALA A 23 -18.71 -19.37 -14.24
C ALA A 23 -17.62 -18.87 -13.28
N TYR A 24 -17.69 -17.60 -12.90
CA TYR A 24 -17.03 -17.13 -11.70
C TYR A 24 -17.69 -17.93 -10.57
N GLU A 25 -17.05 -19.03 -10.19
CA GLU A 25 -17.40 -19.68 -8.94
C GLU A 25 -17.26 -18.60 -7.87
N THR A 26 -18.41 -18.19 -7.35
CA THR A 26 -18.57 -17.35 -6.16
C THR A 26 -18.00 -18.03 -4.91
N GLN A 27 -17.34 -19.19 -5.04
CA GLN A 27 -16.18 -19.56 -4.23
C GLN A 27 -14.97 -18.71 -4.65
N ILE A 28 -15.05 -17.40 -4.40
CA ILE A 28 -13.95 -16.47 -4.64
C ILE A 28 -12.77 -16.96 -3.80
N ASN A 29 -11.80 -17.62 -4.44
CA ASN A 29 -10.36 -17.56 -4.20
C ASN A 29 -9.88 -17.38 -2.74
N TYR A 30 -10.60 -17.90 -1.74
CA TYR A 30 -10.21 -17.86 -0.34
C TYR A 30 -9.30 -19.05 -0.06
N VAL A 31 -8.15 -19.03 -0.72
CA VAL A 31 -7.17 -20.10 -0.68
C VAL A 31 -6.23 -19.81 0.50
N ARG A 32 -6.11 -20.78 1.41
CA ARG A 32 -5.22 -20.72 2.59
C ARG A 32 -5.60 -19.62 3.61
N GLY A 33 -6.88 -19.29 3.73
CA GLY A 33 -7.35 -18.36 4.77
C GLY A 33 -7.23 -16.88 4.39
N VAL A 34 -6.99 -16.56 3.12
CA VAL A 34 -6.86 -15.20 2.58
C VAL A 34 -7.48 -15.10 1.19
N ASN A 35 -7.86 -13.90 0.78
CA ASN A 35 -8.15 -13.61 -0.63
C ASN A 35 -6.90 -13.82 -1.50
N ALA A 36 -7.00 -14.69 -2.50
CA ALA A 36 -5.91 -14.93 -3.43
C ALA A 36 -5.63 -13.68 -4.29
N PRO A 37 -4.37 -13.46 -4.69
CA PRO A 37 -4.02 -12.35 -5.55
C PRO A 37 -4.69 -12.44 -6.93
N ILE A 38 -5.22 -11.31 -7.41
CA ILE A 38 -5.78 -11.19 -8.76
C ILE A 38 -4.71 -10.59 -9.68
N LEU A 39 -4.22 -11.34 -10.66
CA LEU A 39 -3.16 -10.88 -11.54
C LEU A 39 -3.71 -10.04 -12.71
N ALA A 40 -3.06 -8.91 -13.00
CA ALA A 40 -3.24 -8.21 -14.26
C ALA A 40 -2.65 -9.03 -15.42
N PRO A 41 -3.11 -8.84 -16.67
CA PRO A 41 -2.50 -9.48 -17.83
C PRO A 41 -0.99 -9.23 -17.88
N GLY A 42 -0.21 -10.28 -18.13
CA GLY A 42 1.26 -10.19 -18.19
C GLY A 42 1.99 -10.13 -16.86
N MET A 43 1.30 -9.98 -15.72
CA MET A 43 1.91 -10.21 -14.41
C MET A 43 2.17 -11.70 -14.19
N LYS A 44 3.32 -12.01 -13.59
CA LYS A 44 3.72 -13.38 -13.27
C LYS A 44 3.94 -13.53 -11.78
N PRO A 45 3.34 -14.54 -11.13
CA PRO A 45 3.60 -14.83 -9.73
C PRO A 45 5.04 -15.33 -9.57
N ILE A 46 5.70 -14.93 -8.48
CA ILE A 46 7.08 -15.33 -8.19
C ILE A 46 7.22 -15.89 -6.77
N LYS A 47 8.13 -16.86 -6.59
CA LYS A 47 8.50 -17.42 -5.29
C LYS A 47 10.01 -17.51 -5.12
N ARG A 48 10.45 -17.74 -3.89
CA ARG A 48 11.86 -17.98 -3.58
C ARG A 48 12.25 -19.41 -3.91
N ASN A 49 13.37 -19.57 -4.63
CA ASN A 49 14.10 -20.82 -4.76
C ASN A 49 15.54 -20.57 -4.33
N GLY A 50 15.88 -20.97 -3.11
CA GLY A 50 17.13 -20.58 -2.45
C GLY A 50 17.28 -19.07 -2.37
N THR A 51 18.34 -18.54 -2.99
CA THR A 51 18.67 -17.11 -3.00
C THR A 51 18.02 -16.31 -4.14
N THR A 52 17.27 -16.97 -5.03
CA THR A 52 16.72 -16.34 -6.25
C THR A 52 15.20 -16.29 -6.26
N TRP A 53 14.65 -15.36 -7.04
CA TRP A 53 13.22 -15.34 -7.38
C TRP A 53 13.00 -16.10 -8.68
N VAL A 54 12.07 -17.04 -8.67
CA VAL A 54 11.66 -17.82 -9.84
C VAL A 54 10.18 -17.61 -10.12
N GLU A 55 9.80 -17.67 -11.40
CA GLU A 55 8.39 -17.68 -11.81
C GLU A 55 7.70 -18.93 -11.23
N THR A 56 6.42 -18.77 -10.88
CA THR A 56 5.56 -19.88 -10.47
C THR A 56 4.17 -19.75 -11.10
N THR A 57 3.16 -20.41 -10.55
CA THR A 57 1.77 -20.38 -10.99
C THR A 57 0.84 -19.99 -9.85
N GLU A 58 -0.34 -19.47 -10.15
CA GLU A 58 -1.35 -19.05 -9.17
C GLU A 58 -1.77 -20.18 -8.21
N ASN A 59 -1.72 -21.43 -8.67
CA ASN A 59 -2.12 -22.61 -7.90
C ASN A 59 -0.99 -23.20 -7.04
N ASP A 60 0.22 -22.63 -7.06
CA ASP A 60 1.36 -23.16 -6.32
C ASP A 60 1.18 -22.95 -4.80
N SER A 61 1.16 -24.06 -4.04
CA SER A 61 1.10 -24.07 -2.57
C SER A 61 2.20 -23.25 -1.91
N GLU A 62 3.33 -23.08 -2.60
CA GLU A 62 4.49 -22.35 -2.13
C GLU A 62 4.56 -20.90 -2.59
N TRP A 63 3.52 -20.37 -3.25
CA TRP A 63 3.56 -18.97 -3.69
C TRP A 63 3.49 -17.99 -2.51
N TYR A 64 2.51 -18.16 -1.62
CA TYR A 64 2.30 -17.33 -0.44
C TYR A 64 1.74 -18.12 0.74
N ASP A 65 1.99 -17.62 1.94
CA ASP A 65 1.48 -18.11 3.22
C ASP A 65 1.56 -16.98 4.26
N TYR A 66 0.45 -16.25 4.44
CA TYR A 66 0.43 -15.09 5.33
C TYR A 66 0.58 -15.49 6.80
N ALA A 67 0.11 -16.67 7.20
CA ALA A 67 0.31 -17.18 8.57
C ALA A 67 1.80 -17.33 8.91
N ASN A 68 2.62 -17.63 7.90
CA ASN A 68 4.08 -17.66 7.99
C ASN A 68 4.76 -16.39 7.45
N LYS A 69 4.02 -15.27 7.38
CA LYS A 69 4.52 -13.93 6.98
C LYS A 69 5.14 -13.90 5.57
N LYS A 70 4.70 -14.80 4.71
CA LYS A 70 5.13 -14.92 3.30
C LYS A 70 4.06 -14.31 2.41
N TRP A 71 4.13 -12.99 2.22
CA TRP A 71 3.19 -12.25 1.38
C TRP A 71 3.39 -12.60 -0.10
N ALA A 72 2.30 -12.58 -0.89
CA ALA A 72 2.38 -12.95 -2.29
C ALA A 72 3.13 -11.88 -3.09
N ASN A 73 4.05 -12.31 -3.95
CA ASN A 73 4.84 -11.43 -4.82
C ASN A 73 4.61 -11.77 -6.29
N ALA A 74 4.63 -10.77 -7.15
CA ALA A 74 4.54 -10.91 -8.60
C ALA A 74 5.49 -9.95 -9.30
N ARG A 75 5.76 -10.21 -10.59
CA ARG A 75 6.51 -9.31 -11.47
C ARG A 75 5.76 -8.99 -12.74
N THR A 76 5.84 -7.75 -13.18
CA THR A 76 5.45 -7.32 -14.53
C THR A 76 6.58 -7.61 -15.53
N LYS A 77 6.25 -7.60 -16.83
CA LYS A 77 7.20 -7.93 -17.92
C LYS A 77 8.45 -7.05 -17.93
N ASP A 78 8.31 -5.82 -17.49
CA ASP A 78 9.36 -4.81 -17.43
C ASP A 78 10.36 -5.04 -16.28
N GLY A 79 10.08 -6.04 -15.43
CA GLY A 79 10.92 -6.45 -14.31
C GLY A 79 10.49 -5.92 -12.93
N SER A 80 9.47 -5.05 -12.87
CA SER A 80 9.01 -4.42 -11.63
C SER A 80 8.34 -5.43 -10.67
N TYR A 81 8.57 -5.25 -9.37
CA TYR A 81 8.12 -6.14 -8.29
C TYR A 81 6.89 -5.59 -7.56
N TRP A 82 5.93 -6.48 -7.30
CA TRP A 82 4.67 -6.15 -6.66
C TRP A 82 4.39 -7.09 -5.49
N VAL A 83 3.75 -6.57 -4.44
CA VAL A 83 3.33 -7.31 -3.26
C VAL A 83 1.82 -7.20 -3.11
N TRP A 84 1.15 -8.33 -2.91
CA TRP A 84 -0.30 -8.36 -2.71
C TRP A 84 -0.65 -8.01 -1.26
N ILE A 85 -1.57 -7.08 -1.10
CA ILE A 85 -2.18 -6.71 0.17
C ILE A 85 -3.64 -7.18 0.11
N PRO A 86 -3.98 -8.33 0.72
CA PRO A 86 -5.34 -8.85 0.70
C PRO A 86 -6.27 -7.98 1.56
N ARG A 87 -7.55 -7.94 1.19
CA ARG A 87 -8.60 -7.27 1.98
C ARG A 87 -8.69 -7.87 3.38
N TYR A 88 -8.85 -7.00 4.36
CA TYR A 88 -9.03 -7.39 5.75
C TYR A 88 -9.87 -6.38 6.55
N ILE A 89 -10.30 -6.86 7.71
CA ILE A 89 -10.79 -6.04 8.82
C ILE A 89 -9.72 -5.93 9.91
N TYR A 90 -9.76 -4.85 10.67
CA TYR A 90 -8.78 -4.60 11.72
C TYR A 90 -9.42 -4.04 12.98
N LYS A 91 -8.67 -4.13 14.09
CA LYS A 91 -8.99 -3.56 15.39
C LYS A 91 -7.68 -3.16 16.08
N ILE A 92 -7.64 -1.98 16.67
CA ILE A 92 -6.51 -1.53 17.49
C ILE A 92 -6.85 -1.84 18.95
N THR A 93 -6.11 -2.77 19.55
CA THR A 93 -6.35 -3.25 20.93
C THR A 93 -5.61 -2.48 22.00
N SER A 94 -4.53 -1.80 21.63
CA SER A 94 -3.73 -0.95 22.50
C SER A 94 -3.06 0.15 21.68
N GLY A 95 -2.60 1.22 22.34
CA GLY A 95 -1.88 2.31 21.68
C GLY A 95 -2.73 3.20 20.75
N TRP A 96 -4.06 3.01 20.70
CA TRP A 96 -4.94 3.86 19.90
C TRP A 96 -4.82 5.34 20.31
N HIS A 97 -4.67 6.23 19.32
CA HIS A 97 -4.47 7.67 19.49
C HIS A 97 -3.40 8.03 20.52
N SER A 98 -2.23 7.39 20.39
CA SER A 98 -1.09 7.51 21.29
C SER A 98 0.21 7.46 20.50
N SER A 99 1.29 8.02 21.05
CA SER A 99 2.65 7.80 20.54
C SER A 99 3.27 6.50 21.05
N SER A 100 2.67 5.87 22.06
CA SER A 100 3.08 4.55 22.52
C SER A 100 2.59 3.49 21.54
N THR A 101 3.52 2.78 20.92
CA THR A 101 3.22 1.71 19.96
C THR A 101 2.24 0.69 20.51
N GLY A 102 1.21 0.42 19.73
CA GLY A 102 0.12 -0.49 20.07
C GLY A 102 0.17 -1.86 19.40
N THR A 103 -0.97 -2.53 19.47
CA THR A 103 -1.24 -3.82 18.83
C THR A 103 -2.41 -3.68 17.88
N ILE A 104 -2.24 -4.24 16.68
CA ILE A 104 -3.28 -4.34 15.65
C ILE A 104 -3.63 -5.82 15.49
N ASP A 105 -4.89 -6.15 15.73
CA ASP A 105 -5.45 -7.43 15.36
C ASP A 105 -6.10 -7.30 13.98
N LEU A 106 -5.89 -8.30 13.12
CA LEU A 106 -6.37 -8.31 11.75
C LEU A 106 -7.02 -9.66 11.42
N GLN A 107 -8.09 -9.65 10.63
CA GLN A 107 -8.62 -10.87 10.02
C GLN A 107 -8.90 -10.64 8.54
N PHE A 108 -8.43 -11.56 7.70
CA PHE A 108 -8.65 -11.46 6.27
C PHE A 108 -10.10 -11.72 5.90
N SER A 109 -10.64 -10.85 5.07
CA SER A 109 -12.02 -10.92 4.57
C SER A 109 -12.20 -12.11 3.63
N LYS A 110 -13.45 -12.56 3.45
CA LYS A 110 -13.81 -13.64 2.51
C LYS A 110 -14.41 -13.01 1.25
N GLY A 111 -13.62 -12.91 0.18
CA GLY A 111 -13.97 -12.07 -0.95
C GLY A 111 -14.08 -10.62 -0.50
N VAL A 112 -15.26 -10.03 -0.68
CA VAL A 112 -15.60 -8.67 -0.20
C VAL A 112 -16.43 -8.68 1.10
N ASP A 113 -16.70 -9.86 1.66
CA ASP A 113 -17.41 -9.97 2.94
C ASP A 113 -16.46 -9.78 4.14
N ASP A 114 -16.63 -8.66 4.81
CA ASP A 114 -15.92 -8.27 6.02
C ASP A 114 -16.55 -8.82 7.30
N THR A 115 -17.79 -9.32 7.25
CA THR A 115 -18.46 -9.90 8.44
C THR A 115 -18.02 -11.33 8.74
N LEU A 116 -17.22 -11.91 7.83
CA LEU A 116 -16.75 -13.29 7.87
C LEU A 116 -17.92 -14.26 8.07
N GLU A 117 -18.88 -14.22 7.15
CA GLU A 117 -20.13 -15.00 7.20
C GLU A 117 -20.95 -14.71 8.47
N GLY A 118 -20.95 -13.46 8.92
CA GLY A 118 -21.67 -13.00 10.12
C GLY A 118 -21.04 -13.38 11.46
N THR A 119 -19.82 -13.90 11.46
CA THR A 119 -19.10 -14.25 12.71
C THR A 119 -18.47 -13.04 13.40
N VAL A 120 -18.29 -11.93 12.69
CA VAL A 120 -17.74 -10.68 13.22
C VAL A 120 -18.78 -9.55 13.14
N THR A 121 -18.89 -8.79 14.25
CA THR A 121 -19.66 -7.55 14.29
C THR A 121 -18.74 -6.37 13.98
N LEU A 122 -19.09 -5.59 12.95
CA LEU A 122 -18.31 -4.44 12.49
C LEU A 122 -18.87 -3.12 13.01
N VAL A 123 -17.98 -2.17 13.27
CA VAL A 123 -18.28 -0.75 13.44
C VAL A 123 -17.71 -0.01 12.24
N ASN A 124 -18.58 0.56 11.41
CA ASN A 124 -18.20 1.23 10.15
C ASN A 124 -18.96 2.55 9.99
N LYS A 125 -18.72 3.50 10.90
CA LYS A 125 -19.24 4.87 10.83
C LYS A 125 -18.33 5.80 10.00
N GLY A 126 -17.15 5.33 9.61
CA GLY A 126 -16.17 6.07 8.82
C GLY A 126 -15.14 6.84 9.66
N MET A 127 -15.20 6.71 10.98
CA MET A 127 -14.40 7.51 11.93
C MET A 127 -13.19 6.71 12.44
N ALA A 128 -12.10 7.37 12.80
CA ALA A 128 -10.94 6.74 13.45
C ALA A 128 -11.32 5.98 14.74
N THR A 129 -12.38 6.41 15.42
CA THR A 129 -12.88 5.76 16.64
C THR A 129 -13.46 4.37 16.40
N ASP A 130 -13.79 4.03 15.16
CA ASP A 130 -14.36 2.73 14.77
C ASP A 130 -13.40 1.56 14.96
N SER A 131 -12.11 1.82 15.05
CA SER A 131 -11.08 0.78 15.24
C SER A 131 -10.64 0.64 16.70
N ASN A 132 -11.04 1.55 17.59
CA ASN A 132 -10.65 1.50 18.99
C ASN A 132 -11.38 0.34 19.67
N ASN A 133 -10.67 -0.75 19.88
CA ASN A 133 -11.19 -1.99 20.45
C ASN A 133 -12.43 -2.57 19.76
N THR A 134 -12.71 -2.20 18.52
CA THR A 134 -13.81 -2.71 17.70
C THR A 134 -13.32 -3.09 16.31
N TRP A 135 -13.96 -4.10 15.69
CA TRP A 135 -13.61 -4.54 14.35
C TRP A 135 -14.18 -3.58 13.32
N THR A 136 -13.36 -3.18 12.35
CA THR A 136 -13.75 -2.24 11.30
C THR A 136 -13.17 -2.63 9.95
N SER A 137 -13.89 -2.31 8.89
CA SER A 137 -13.44 -2.48 7.50
C SER A 137 -12.39 -1.44 7.15
N HIS A 138 -11.38 -1.84 6.38
CA HIS A 138 -10.32 -0.95 5.91
C HIS A 138 -10.70 -0.29 4.57
N LEU A 139 -10.61 1.05 4.49
CA LEU A 139 -11.10 1.82 3.33
C LEU A 139 -10.25 1.64 2.06
N ALA A 140 -9.00 1.21 2.19
CA ALA A 140 -8.11 0.93 1.05
C ALA A 140 -8.67 -0.10 0.05
N PHE A 141 -9.64 -0.93 0.44
CA PHE A 141 -10.20 -1.99 -0.39
C PHE A 141 -11.53 -1.62 -1.06
N THR A 142 -11.84 -0.33 -1.12
CA THR A 142 -12.93 0.24 -1.92
C THR A 142 -12.34 1.30 -2.85
N PHE A 143 -12.46 1.08 -4.16
CA PHE A 143 -11.90 1.97 -5.19
C PHE A 143 -13.02 2.58 -6.03
N GLY A 144 -13.45 3.79 -5.65
CA GLY A 144 -14.70 4.36 -6.16
C GLY A 144 -15.87 3.51 -5.69
N ASP A 145 -16.65 2.99 -6.63
CA ASP A 145 -17.78 2.08 -6.33
C ASP A 145 -17.39 0.60 -6.41
N THR A 146 -16.10 0.30 -6.64
CA THR A 146 -15.61 -1.07 -6.80
C THR A 146 -15.04 -1.60 -5.48
N GLU A 147 -15.69 -2.61 -4.92
CA GLU A 147 -15.16 -3.38 -3.78
C GLU A 147 -14.08 -4.35 -4.23
N LEU A 148 -12.93 -4.31 -3.57
CA LEU A 148 -11.74 -5.07 -3.93
C LEU A 148 -11.49 -6.19 -2.93
N THR A 149 -10.96 -7.31 -3.41
CA THR A 149 -10.48 -8.42 -2.57
C THR A 149 -9.04 -8.22 -2.09
N GLY A 150 -8.36 -7.20 -2.62
CA GLY A 150 -7.02 -6.75 -2.26
C GLY A 150 -6.44 -5.83 -3.34
N ILE A 151 -5.21 -5.37 -3.12
CA ILE A 151 -4.47 -4.46 -4.01
C ILE A 151 -3.03 -4.93 -4.20
N TRP A 152 -2.41 -4.55 -5.32
CA TRP A 152 -0.98 -4.71 -5.54
C TRP A 152 -0.26 -3.41 -5.19
N VAL A 153 0.73 -3.51 -4.30
CA VAL A 153 1.59 -2.39 -3.91
C VAL A 153 2.98 -2.61 -4.48
N GLY A 154 3.60 -1.56 -5.02
CA GLY A 154 4.99 -1.62 -5.46
C GLY A 154 5.91 -2.06 -4.30
N LYS A 155 6.71 -3.11 -4.52
CA LYS A 155 7.54 -3.72 -3.47
C LYS A 155 8.59 -2.77 -2.91
N PHE A 156 9.13 -1.91 -3.76
CA PHE A 156 10.18 -0.93 -3.46
C PHE A 156 9.65 0.47 -3.78
N GLU A 157 10.34 1.50 -3.31
CA GLU A 157 10.14 2.86 -3.82
C GLU A 157 10.22 2.88 -5.36
N SER A 158 9.43 3.75 -5.99
CA SER A 158 9.46 3.86 -7.45
C SER A 158 10.81 4.41 -7.91
N SER A 159 11.29 3.93 -9.05
CA SER A 159 12.57 4.27 -9.68
C SER A 159 12.38 4.57 -11.17
N ASN A 160 13.43 5.02 -11.83
CA ASN A 160 13.48 5.25 -13.27
C ASN A 160 14.85 4.85 -13.81
N ASP A 161 14.89 4.18 -14.96
CA ASP A 161 16.11 3.72 -15.62
C ASP A 161 16.57 4.67 -16.75
N GLY A 162 16.09 5.92 -16.74
CA GLY A 162 16.28 6.90 -17.81
C GLY A 162 15.22 6.83 -18.92
N SER A 163 14.34 5.81 -18.93
CA SER A 163 13.31 5.66 -19.97
C SER A 163 12.08 6.57 -19.78
N GLY A 164 12.01 7.31 -18.66
CA GLY A 164 10.82 8.09 -18.31
C GLY A 164 9.58 7.26 -17.92
N ASN A 165 9.73 5.94 -17.74
CA ASN A 165 8.71 5.02 -17.22
C ASN A 165 8.97 4.65 -15.75
N VAL A 166 7.90 4.37 -15.00
CA VAL A 166 8.00 3.93 -13.61
C VAL A 166 8.58 2.51 -13.53
N LYS A 167 9.56 2.30 -12.65
CA LYS A 167 10.15 1.01 -12.31
C LYS A 167 10.01 0.73 -10.82
N ILE A 168 9.85 -0.54 -10.45
CA ILE A 168 9.78 -0.97 -9.05
C ILE A 168 10.80 -2.08 -8.84
N VAL A 169 12.07 -1.73 -8.78
CA VAL A 169 13.19 -2.68 -8.71
C VAL A 169 14.15 -2.29 -7.59
N PRO A 170 14.85 -3.24 -6.95
CA PRO A 170 15.80 -2.95 -5.88
C PRO A 170 17.16 -2.51 -6.44
N ASN A 171 18.02 -1.97 -5.56
CA ASN A 171 19.41 -1.63 -5.81
C ASN A 171 19.61 -0.58 -6.93
N VAL A 172 18.62 0.28 -7.15
CA VAL A 172 18.69 1.42 -8.07
C VAL A 172 18.30 2.69 -7.34
N PHE A 173 18.55 3.86 -7.91
CA PHE A 173 18.13 5.11 -7.28
C PHE A 173 16.61 5.29 -7.38
N SER A 174 15.98 5.67 -6.28
CA SER A 174 14.57 6.07 -6.25
C SER A 174 14.34 7.26 -7.18
N TRP A 175 13.20 7.29 -7.86
CA TRP A 175 12.80 8.39 -8.72
C TRP A 175 12.33 9.55 -7.85
N ARG A 176 13.18 10.57 -7.76
CA ARG A 176 12.95 11.80 -7.01
C ARG A 176 12.97 13.02 -7.92
N SER A 177 12.83 14.21 -7.36
CA SER A 177 12.76 15.47 -8.10
C SER A 177 11.62 15.46 -9.12
N ILE A 178 10.43 15.08 -8.65
CA ILE A 178 9.22 14.99 -9.45
C ILE A 178 8.04 15.57 -8.66
N SER A 179 7.20 16.37 -9.33
CA SER A 179 6.04 17.02 -8.71
C SER A 179 4.91 16.03 -8.47
N VAL A 180 3.99 16.33 -7.55
CA VAL A 180 2.78 15.51 -7.34
C VAL A 180 1.97 15.34 -8.64
N ASN A 181 1.88 16.40 -9.45
CA ASN A 181 1.21 16.38 -10.74
C ASN A 181 1.83 15.34 -11.69
N ASP A 182 3.15 15.32 -11.78
CA ASP A 182 3.86 14.42 -12.68
C ASP A 182 3.91 13.00 -12.14
N ILE A 183 4.01 12.82 -10.82
CA ILE A 183 3.86 11.50 -10.19
C ILE A 183 2.52 10.89 -10.58
N PHE A 184 1.42 11.61 -10.33
CA PHE A 184 0.07 11.12 -10.65
C PHE A 184 -0.03 10.72 -12.12
N ASN A 185 0.38 11.60 -13.03
CA ASN A 185 0.32 11.34 -14.48
C ASN A 185 1.21 10.17 -14.90
N LYS A 186 2.41 10.02 -14.31
CA LYS A 186 3.33 8.92 -14.63
C LYS A 186 2.80 7.59 -14.17
N VAL A 187 2.24 7.50 -12.96
CA VAL A 187 1.66 6.24 -12.49
C VAL A 187 0.38 5.90 -13.27
N ARG A 188 -0.47 6.89 -13.59
CA ARG A 188 -1.62 6.69 -14.49
C ARG A 188 -1.21 6.19 -15.87
N SER A 189 -0.09 6.68 -16.42
CA SER A 189 0.39 6.26 -17.74
C SER A 189 0.79 4.79 -17.81
N MET A 190 1.02 4.12 -16.67
CA MET A 190 1.36 2.71 -16.65
C MET A 190 0.22 1.85 -17.24
N GLU A 191 -1.04 2.14 -16.88
CA GLU A 191 -2.27 1.43 -17.27
C GLU A 191 -2.38 1.09 -18.77
N THR A 192 -1.90 1.99 -19.64
CA THR A 192 -1.98 1.83 -21.10
C THR A 192 -0.62 1.55 -21.76
N ASN A 193 0.41 1.27 -20.96
CA ASN A 193 1.76 1.07 -21.44
C ASN A 193 2.15 -0.42 -21.53
N SER A 194 2.37 -0.88 -22.76
CA SER A 194 2.67 -2.28 -23.06
C SER A 194 3.98 -2.82 -22.47
N ILE A 195 4.89 -1.97 -21.97
CA ILE A 195 6.15 -2.43 -21.36
C ILE A 195 5.89 -3.32 -20.15
N TYR A 196 4.82 -3.05 -19.39
CA TYR A 196 4.46 -3.78 -18.17
C TYR A 196 3.84 -5.16 -18.47
N GLY A 197 3.38 -5.38 -19.70
CA GLY A 197 2.86 -6.67 -20.16
C GLY A 197 1.34 -6.79 -20.19
N TRP A 198 0.59 -5.80 -19.68
CA TRP A 198 -0.88 -5.81 -19.71
C TRP A 198 -1.50 -5.32 -21.03
N GLY A 199 -0.68 -4.89 -21.99
CA GLY A 199 -1.15 -4.35 -23.27
C GLY A 199 -1.37 -2.84 -23.21
N THR A 200 -2.32 -2.33 -24.01
CA THR A 200 -2.58 -0.89 -24.15
C THR A 200 -4.04 -0.52 -23.94
N SER A 201 -4.90 -1.48 -23.60
CA SER A 201 -6.35 -1.22 -23.45
C SER A 201 -6.72 -0.52 -22.15
N GLY A 202 -5.96 -0.75 -21.07
CA GLY A 202 -6.35 -0.35 -19.72
C GLY A 202 -7.46 -1.21 -19.10
N ASN A 203 -8.25 -1.91 -19.91
CA ASN A 203 -9.38 -2.73 -19.43
C ASN A 203 -9.00 -3.68 -18.27
N GLY A 204 -9.75 -3.55 -17.17
CA GLY A 204 -9.68 -4.45 -16.03
C GLY A 204 -8.53 -4.18 -15.06
N ILE A 205 -7.79 -3.07 -15.25
CA ILE A 205 -6.72 -2.64 -14.36
C ILE A 205 -6.81 -1.14 -14.11
N ASP A 206 -6.28 -0.70 -12.97
CA ASP A 206 -6.10 0.72 -12.66
C ASP A 206 -4.78 0.90 -11.92
N THR A 207 -3.89 1.74 -12.46
CA THR A 207 -2.63 2.12 -11.79
C THR A 207 -2.70 3.53 -11.26
N HIS A 208 -2.38 3.76 -10.00
CA HIS A 208 -2.40 5.10 -9.41
C HIS A 208 -1.32 5.30 -8.37
N MET A 209 -1.03 6.58 -8.13
CA MET A 209 -0.19 7.01 -7.01
C MET A 209 -0.82 6.53 -5.71
N MET A 210 -0.02 5.91 -4.84
CA MET A 210 -0.49 5.33 -3.59
C MET A 210 -1.28 6.35 -2.75
N LYS A 211 -2.48 5.97 -2.33
CA LYS A 211 -3.31 6.75 -1.39
C LYS A 211 -2.79 6.63 0.04
N ASN A 212 -3.17 7.57 0.90
CA ASN A 212 -2.78 7.54 2.31
C ASN A 212 -3.45 6.38 3.05
N THR A 213 -4.71 6.07 2.72
CA THR A 213 -5.41 4.88 3.19
C THR A 213 -4.73 3.59 2.73
N GLU A 214 -4.17 3.53 1.53
CA GLU A 214 -3.42 2.35 1.07
C GLU A 214 -2.10 2.18 1.81
N TRP A 215 -1.41 3.29 2.15
CA TRP A 215 -0.23 3.26 3.01
C TRP A 215 -0.58 2.68 4.39
N GLY A 216 -1.65 3.17 4.99
CA GLY A 216 -2.16 2.65 6.26
C GLY A 216 -2.50 1.17 6.19
N ALA A 217 -3.00 0.68 5.04
CA ALA A 217 -3.27 -0.74 4.85
C ALA A 217 -2.00 -1.60 4.95
N VAL A 218 -0.91 -1.15 4.32
CA VAL A 218 0.37 -1.84 4.42
C VAL A 218 0.93 -1.73 5.84
N ALA A 219 0.82 -0.56 6.47
CA ALA A 219 1.31 -0.33 7.82
C ALA A 219 0.63 -1.22 8.87
N TYR A 220 -0.70 -1.36 8.78
CA TYR A 220 -1.48 -2.17 9.70
C TYR A 220 -1.24 -3.66 9.49
N LEU A 221 -1.16 -4.11 8.23
CA LEU A 221 -0.79 -5.49 7.94
C LEU A 221 0.64 -5.81 8.44
N SER A 222 1.58 -4.87 8.29
CA SER A 222 2.95 -4.99 8.81
C SER A 222 2.97 -5.17 10.33
N LYS A 223 2.19 -4.39 11.07
CA LYS A 223 2.18 -4.43 12.55
C LYS A 223 1.34 -5.57 13.14
N SER A 224 0.55 -6.25 12.31
CA SER A 224 -0.30 -7.38 12.70
C SER A 224 0.47 -8.69 12.89
N GLN A 225 -0.24 -9.76 13.24
CA GLN A 225 0.31 -11.11 13.33
C GLN A 225 0.88 -11.65 11.99
N TYR A 226 0.51 -11.03 10.86
CA TYR A 226 0.95 -11.44 9.52
C TYR A 226 2.18 -10.68 9.00
N GLY A 227 2.69 -9.70 9.76
CA GLY A 227 3.89 -8.93 9.43
C GLY A 227 4.97 -9.04 10.51
N THR A 228 5.80 -8.00 10.64
CA THR A 228 6.83 -7.93 11.69
C THR A 228 6.30 -7.33 13.00
N PRO A 229 6.55 -7.97 14.16
CA PRO A 229 6.18 -7.40 15.46
C PRO A 229 7.11 -6.24 15.86
N SER A 230 8.31 -6.19 15.29
CA SER A 230 9.34 -5.18 15.51
C SER A 230 9.23 -4.08 14.47
N GLU A 231 9.63 -2.87 14.86
CA GLU A 231 9.85 -1.77 13.93
C GLU A 231 10.86 -2.16 12.84
N ILE A 232 10.59 -1.73 11.61
CA ILE A 232 11.46 -2.02 10.47
C ILE A 232 12.65 -1.08 10.44
N TRP A 233 13.75 -1.55 9.89
CA TRP A 233 14.96 -0.72 9.78
C TRP A 233 14.80 0.37 8.73
N ASN A 234 15.40 1.52 9.02
CA ASN A 234 15.49 2.61 8.07
C ASN A 234 16.31 2.20 6.85
N ASN A 235 15.85 2.62 5.67
CA ASN A 235 16.73 2.84 4.53
C ASN A 235 17.49 4.16 4.76
N SER A 236 18.62 4.09 5.44
CA SER A 236 19.48 5.26 5.72
C SER A 236 20.45 5.59 4.59
N ASN A 237 20.34 4.91 3.43
CA ASN A 237 21.30 5.06 2.35
C ASN A 237 21.22 6.47 1.72
N LYS A 238 22.30 7.25 1.83
CA LYS A 238 22.35 8.65 1.36
C LYS A 238 22.30 8.83 -0.16
N GLU A 239 22.48 7.75 -0.91
CA GLU A 239 22.26 7.75 -2.36
C GLU A 239 20.80 7.42 -2.73
N TYR A 240 19.96 7.10 -1.73
CA TYR A 240 18.56 6.71 -1.87
C TYR A 240 18.41 5.52 -2.82
N LYS A 241 19.21 4.48 -2.59
CA LYS A 241 19.05 3.21 -3.28
C LYS A 241 17.83 2.48 -2.72
N THR A 242 16.96 2.02 -3.62
CA THR A 242 15.77 1.24 -3.30
C THR A 242 16.15 -0.15 -2.76
N GLY A 243 15.32 -0.69 -1.86
CA GLY A 243 15.54 -2.02 -1.28
C GLY A 243 16.79 -2.09 -0.41
N CYS A 244 17.21 -0.99 0.22
CA CYS A 244 18.33 -0.97 1.14
C CYS A 244 17.84 -0.94 2.59
N ALA A 245 18.59 -1.57 3.49
CA ALA A 245 18.49 -1.31 4.92
C ALA A 245 19.79 -0.68 5.44
N GLY A 246 19.66 0.22 6.39
CA GLY A 246 20.73 0.78 7.19
C GLY A 246 21.31 -0.21 8.20
N SER A 247 22.05 0.31 9.17
CA SER A 247 22.65 -0.47 10.25
C SER A 247 21.72 -0.79 11.43
N SER A 248 20.58 -0.09 11.55
CA SER A 248 19.64 -0.20 12.67
C SER A 248 18.27 0.40 12.33
N VAL A 249 17.35 0.36 13.30
CA VAL A 249 16.04 1.04 13.22
C VAL A 249 16.20 2.56 13.08
N ASP A 250 17.03 3.18 13.91
CA ASP A 250 17.26 4.63 13.91
C ASP A 250 18.41 5.08 13.00
N ALA A 251 18.81 4.24 12.03
CA ALA A 251 19.94 4.53 11.17
C ALA A 251 19.73 5.86 10.40
N PHE A 252 20.81 6.61 10.23
CA PHE A 252 20.80 7.99 9.77
C PHE A 252 22.00 8.25 8.86
N ASP A 253 21.77 8.77 7.64
CA ASP A 253 22.81 9.30 6.74
C ASP A 253 24.02 8.37 6.55
N GLU A 254 23.77 7.17 6.04
CA GLU A 254 24.78 6.15 5.86
C GLU A 254 25.12 5.93 4.37
N ASP A 255 26.36 5.54 4.11
CA ASP A 255 26.78 5.01 2.81
C ASP A 255 26.33 3.57 2.57
N ILE A 256 25.99 2.86 3.65
CA ILE A 256 25.69 1.43 3.63
C ILE A 256 24.38 1.19 2.89
N CYS A 257 24.37 0.11 2.10
CA CYS A 257 23.15 -0.51 1.63
C CYS A 257 23.24 -2.00 1.97
N ASN A 258 22.57 -2.42 3.04
CA ASN A 258 22.31 -3.85 3.22
C ASN A 258 21.19 -4.22 2.24
N GLU A 259 21.55 -4.82 1.11
CA GLU A 259 20.60 -5.14 0.05
C GLU A 259 19.45 -6.02 0.57
N TYR A 260 18.25 -5.80 0.03
CA TYR A 260 16.97 -6.32 0.52
C TYR A 260 16.93 -7.82 0.85
N HIS A 261 17.76 -8.63 0.18
CA HIS A 261 17.78 -10.09 0.30
C HIS A 261 18.80 -10.61 1.34
N THR A 262 19.60 -9.73 1.93
CA THR A 262 20.59 -10.07 2.97
C THR A 262 19.94 -10.20 4.35
N VAL A 263 20.66 -10.77 5.32
CA VAL A 263 20.18 -10.95 6.70
C VAL A 263 19.80 -9.63 7.36
N ASN A 264 20.53 -8.54 7.08
CA ASN A 264 20.18 -7.20 7.57
C ASN A 264 19.17 -6.51 6.66
N GLY A 265 19.26 -6.69 5.34
CA GLY A 265 18.34 -6.08 4.39
C GLY A 265 16.87 -6.40 4.66
N VAL A 266 16.57 -7.66 5.00
CA VAL A 266 15.19 -8.07 5.32
C VAL A 266 14.60 -7.40 6.56
N LYS A 267 15.40 -6.72 7.39
CA LYS A 267 14.89 -5.97 8.56
C LYS A 267 14.19 -4.68 8.17
N ALA A 268 14.44 -4.13 6.97
CA ALA A 268 13.68 -3.01 6.41
C ALA A 268 12.37 -3.44 5.72
N SER A 269 12.05 -4.74 5.72
CA SER A 269 10.83 -5.28 5.11
C SER A 269 9.67 -5.30 6.10
N THR A 270 8.45 -4.98 5.65
CA THR A 270 7.21 -5.04 6.45
C THR A 270 6.86 -6.43 7.01
N THR A 271 7.54 -7.48 6.57
CA THR A 271 7.37 -8.84 7.11
C THR A 271 8.52 -9.29 8.00
N GLY A 272 9.60 -8.51 8.10
CA GLY A 272 10.88 -8.93 8.71
C GLY A 272 11.58 -10.05 7.94
N ASN A 273 11.15 -10.32 6.71
CA ASN A 273 11.71 -11.31 5.79
C ASN A 273 11.60 -10.77 4.35
N ILE A 274 12.00 -11.55 3.34
CA ILE A 274 12.10 -11.05 1.95
C ILE A 274 10.75 -10.75 1.26
N TYR A 275 9.62 -11.14 1.83
CA TYR A 275 8.33 -11.16 1.13
C TYR A 275 7.54 -9.85 1.21
N GLY A 276 7.81 -9.02 2.22
CA GLY A 276 7.11 -7.75 2.45
C GLY A 276 7.51 -6.62 1.52
N VAL A 277 7.03 -5.43 1.87
CA VAL A 277 7.27 -4.16 1.19
C VAL A 277 8.48 -3.49 1.86
N TYR A 278 9.32 -2.85 1.06
CA TYR A 278 10.55 -2.16 1.48
C TYR A 278 10.44 -0.66 1.26
N ASP A 279 11.40 0.09 1.80
CA ASP A 279 11.54 1.55 1.62
C ASP A 279 10.32 2.32 2.16
N MET A 280 9.69 1.79 3.21
CA MET A 280 8.58 2.48 3.90
C MET A 280 9.02 3.12 5.23
N SER A 281 10.33 3.12 5.49
CA SER A 281 11.02 3.75 6.62
C SER A 281 12.38 4.23 6.12
N GLY A 282 12.60 5.54 6.08
CA GLY A 282 13.77 6.10 5.41
C GLY A 282 13.67 5.99 3.87
N GLY A 283 14.80 6.22 3.18
CA GLY A 283 14.85 6.29 1.73
C GLY A 283 14.51 7.70 1.25
N ALA A 284 13.53 7.82 0.36
CA ALA A 284 12.92 9.09 0.00
C ALA A 284 11.68 9.35 0.86
N PHE A 285 11.33 10.62 1.05
CA PHE A 285 9.94 10.92 1.41
C PHE A 285 9.03 10.46 0.29
N GLU A 286 7.97 9.75 0.60
CA GLU A 286 7.00 9.37 -0.42
C GLU A 286 5.82 10.34 -0.39
N TYR A 287 5.60 11.08 -1.47
CA TYR A 287 4.32 11.71 -1.69
C TYR A 287 3.25 10.62 -1.82
N VAL A 288 2.20 10.76 -1.01
CA VAL A 288 0.96 10.00 -1.17
C VAL A 288 -0.11 10.87 -1.81
N SER A 289 -1.09 10.24 -2.41
CA SER A 289 -2.22 10.88 -3.08
C SER A 289 -3.21 11.45 -2.07
N ALA A 290 -2.75 12.38 -1.23
CA ALA A 290 -3.54 12.96 -0.15
C ALA A 290 -3.10 14.37 0.22
N TYR A 291 -4.07 15.19 0.63
CA TYR A 291 -3.86 16.60 0.95
C TYR A 291 -4.92 17.16 1.91
N VAL A 292 -4.60 18.28 2.54
CA VAL A 292 -5.57 19.16 3.21
C VAL A 292 -6.14 20.13 2.19
N ASP A 293 -7.47 20.15 2.05
CA ASP A 293 -8.17 21.04 1.10
C ASP A 293 -8.29 22.47 1.68
N ASN A 294 -7.17 23.18 1.70
CA ASN A 294 -7.06 24.54 2.23
C ASN A 294 -7.17 25.63 1.15
N ALA A 295 -7.56 25.26 -0.07
CA ALA A 295 -7.63 26.15 -1.24
C ALA A 295 -6.31 26.89 -1.56
N HIS A 296 -5.16 26.44 -1.02
CA HIS A 296 -3.88 27.06 -1.33
C HIS A 296 -3.48 26.78 -2.78
N SER A 297 -2.86 27.77 -3.44
CA SER A 297 -2.45 27.70 -4.85
C SER A 297 -1.53 26.53 -5.19
N ASN A 298 -0.87 25.92 -4.19
CA ASN A 298 0.02 24.78 -4.38
C ASN A 298 -0.72 23.48 -4.73
N LEU A 299 -2.01 23.36 -4.39
CA LEU A 299 -2.85 22.23 -4.82
C LEU A 299 -2.96 22.17 -6.35
N THR A 300 -3.20 23.32 -6.98
CA THR A 300 -3.30 23.42 -8.44
C THR A 300 -1.95 23.63 -9.11
N THR A 301 -1.01 24.35 -8.48
CA THR A 301 0.30 24.62 -9.10
C THR A 301 1.13 23.34 -9.25
N TYR A 302 1.15 22.48 -8.23
CA TYR A 302 2.02 21.31 -8.20
C TYR A 302 1.32 19.97 -8.27
N GLY A 303 -0.02 19.93 -8.20
CA GLY A 303 -0.80 18.69 -8.21
C GLY A 303 -2.11 18.77 -8.98
N ASN A 304 -2.24 19.67 -9.96
CA ASN A 304 -3.52 19.93 -10.65
C ASN A 304 -4.22 18.66 -11.14
N SER A 305 -3.48 17.75 -11.78
CA SER A 305 -4.04 16.54 -12.38
C SER A 305 -4.69 15.64 -11.33
N LEU A 306 -4.08 15.55 -10.14
CA LEU A 306 -4.63 14.82 -9.01
C LEU A 306 -5.74 15.61 -8.29
N TYR A 307 -5.53 16.91 -8.07
CA TYR A 307 -6.50 17.78 -7.41
C TYR A 307 -7.85 17.81 -8.14
N THR A 308 -7.83 17.75 -9.48
CA THR A 308 -9.04 17.75 -10.33
C THR A 308 -9.51 16.36 -10.75
N SER A 309 -8.81 15.28 -10.36
CA SER A 309 -9.22 13.91 -10.66
C SER A 309 -10.46 13.48 -9.86
N TYR A 310 -11.01 12.32 -10.21
CA TYR A 310 -12.02 11.63 -9.42
C TYR A 310 -11.54 11.36 -7.99
N SER A 311 -12.48 11.36 -7.04
CA SER A 311 -12.23 11.11 -5.61
C SER A 311 -11.60 9.74 -5.34
N LYS A 312 -11.89 8.72 -6.15
CA LYS A 312 -11.32 7.36 -6.00
C LYS A 312 -9.78 7.32 -5.97
N TYR A 313 -9.13 8.36 -6.50
CA TYR A 313 -7.67 8.47 -6.57
C TYR A 313 -7.02 9.19 -5.39
N LYS A 314 -7.78 9.71 -4.41
CA LYS A 314 -7.23 10.59 -3.36
C LYS A 314 -7.94 10.48 -2.03
N ASP A 315 -7.17 10.70 -0.96
CA ASP A 315 -7.72 10.98 0.37
C ASP A 315 -7.64 12.50 0.63
N VAL A 316 -8.77 13.10 1.02
CA VAL A 316 -8.87 14.55 1.19
C VAL A 316 -9.25 14.85 2.63
N TYR A 317 -8.48 15.71 3.27
CA TYR A 317 -8.71 16.14 4.65
C TYR A 317 -9.23 17.57 4.67
N GLU A 318 -10.19 17.84 5.56
CA GLU A 318 -10.71 19.19 5.75
C GLU A 318 -9.66 20.09 6.41
N VAL A 319 -9.63 21.36 5.99
CA VAL A 319 -8.86 22.40 6.67
C VAL A 319 -9.63 22.88 7.90
N ALA A 320 -8.93 23.10 9.01
CA ALA A 320 -9.51 23.71 10.19
C ALA A 320 -9.68 25.23 9.99
N GLU A 321 -10.41 25.88 10.91
CA GLU A 321 -10.57 27.34 10.90
C GLU A 321 -9.20 28.06 10.93
N THR A 322 -8.25 27.49 11.68
CA THR A 322 -6.84 27.89 11.63
C THR A 322 -6.05 26.82 10.91
N ASP A 323 -5.59 27.14 9.70
CA ASP A 323 -4.77 26.25 8.88
C ASP A 323 -3.38 26.04 9.52
N SER A 324 -3.29 25.02 10.36
CA SER A 324 -2.10 24.69 11.15
C SER A 324 -2.01 23.18 11.38
N GLU A 325 -0.80 22.68 11.67
CA GLU A 325 -0.52 21.26 11.88
C GLU A 325 -1.47 20.65 12.92
N SER A 326 -1.51 21.25 14.11
CA SER A 326 -2.30 20.74 15.23
C SER A 326 -3.81 20.83 15.02
N GLU A 327 -4.30 21.87 14.34
CA GLU A 327 -5.74 22.04 14.14
C GLU A 327 -6.27 21.19 12.98
N ASN A 328 -5.56 21.15 11.84
CA ASN A 328 -5.92 20.27 10.72
C ASN A 328 -5.85 18.79 11.15
N TYR A 329 -4.88 18.42 11.98
CA TYR A 329 -4.76 17.06 12.50
C TYR A 329 -5.98 16.60 13.28
N LYS A 330 -6.58 17.47 14.11
CA LYS A 330 -7.77 17.11 14.91
C LYS A 330 -8.94 16.66 14.03
N LEU A 331 -9.04 17.18 12.80
CA LEU A 331 -10.09 16.82 11.86
C LEU A 331 -9.87 15.44 11.22
N THR A 332 -8.66 14.89 11.27
CA THR A 332 -8.35 13.54 10.74
C THR A 332 -9.05 12.41 11.52
N ILE A 333 -9.65 12.69 12.69
CA ILE A 333 -10.54 11.76 13.40
C ILE A 333 -11.73 11.30 12.53
N SER A 334 -12.09 12.09 11.52
CA SER A 334 -13.14 11.79 10.54
C SER A 334 -12.74 10.76 9.48
N SER A 335 -11.48 10.29 9.51
CA SER A 335 -10.93 9.27 8.62
C SER A 335 -10.43 8.06 9.41
N LYS A 336 -10.30 6.90 8.76
CA LYS A 336 -9.79 5.68 9.38
C LYS A 336 -8.95 4.88 8.40
N GLY A 337 -8.07 4.02 8.91
CA GLY A 337 -7.26 3.12 8.09
C GLY A 337 -6.07 3.81 7.42
N ASP A 338 -5.85 5.09 7.69
CA ASP A 338 -4.79 5.89 7.07
C ASP A 338 -3.55 6.04 7.96
N ALA A 339 -3.57 5.49 9.17
CA ALA A 339 -2.48 5.57 10.14
C ALA A 339 -2.08 7.02 10.49
N LEU A 340 -3.04 7.96 10.50
CA LEU A 340 -2.87 9.30 11.05
C LEU A 340 -3.36 9.34 12.50
N TYR A 341 -4.67 9.53 12.69
CA TYR A 341 -5.27 9.77 14.02
C TYR A 341 -5.16 8.56 14.95
N GLU A 342 -5.31 7.36 14.38
CA GLU A 342 -5.35 6.09 15.11
C GLU A 342 -4.02 5.73 15.77
N THR A 343 -2.89 6.20 15.22
CA THR A 343 -1.52 5.80 15.60
C THR A 343 -0.64 6.99 15.98
N SER A 344 -1.25 8.12 16.34
CA SER A 344 -0.53 9.30 16.82
C SER A 344 -1.37 10.12 17.81
N SER A 345 -0.76 11.08 18.52
CA SER A 345 -1.44 11.82 19.59
C SER A 345 -1.71 13.30 19.29
N THR A 346 -0.90 13.99 18.49
CA THR A 346 -1.01 15.47 18.37
C THR A 346 -0.86 16.08 16.98
N GLY A 347 -0.40 15.33 15.96
CA GLY A 347 -0.19 15.92 14.64
C GLY A 347 0.96 16.92 14.55
N THR A 348 1.90 16.87 15.51
CA THR A 348 3.11 17.70 15.56
C THR A 348 4.25 16.97 16.27
N GLY A 349 5.47 17.08 15.74
CA GLY A 349 6.68 16.54 16.37
C GLY A 349 6.83 15.05 16.17
N SER A 350 7.33 14.36 17.20
CA SER A 350 7.62 12.92 17.20
C SER A 350 6.58 12.17 18.02
N THR A 351 5.34 12.18 17.54
CA THR A 351 4.18 11.73 18.34
C THR A 351 3.31 10.66 17.69
N THR A 352 3.84 9.94 16.70
CA THR A 352 3.25 8.68 16.22
C THR A 352 3.76 7.50 17.04
N TRP A 353 3.23 6.31 16.77
CA TRP A 353 3.88 5.05 17.18
C TRP A 353 5.36 5.04 16.82
N TYR A 354 6.15 4.38 17.66
CA TYR A 354 7.62 4.35 17.64
C TYR A 354 8.31 5.71 17.83
N SER A 355 7.54 6.75 18.14
CA SER A 355 8.02 8.15 18.20
C SER A 355 8.40 8.69 16.82
N ASP A 356 7.83 8.16 15.73
CA ASP A 356 8.03 8.73 14.40
C ASP A 356 7.39 10.13 14.28
N CYS A 357 7.70 10.80 13.17
CA CYS A 357 7.20 12.13 12.89
C CYS A 357 5.69 12.14 12.63
N SER A 358 4.99 13.14 13.18
CA SER A 358 3.54 13.29 13.08
C SER A 358 3.13 14.64 12.48
N ASN A 359 3.90 15.21 11.56
CA ASN A 359 3.66 16.59 11.11
C ASN A 359 2.55 16.67 10.05
N MET A 360 1.38 17.20 10.42
CA MET A 360 0.21 17.31 9.53
C MET A 360 0.29 18.47 8.52
N ALA A 361 -0.17 18.23 7.30
CA ALA A 361 -0.19 19.25 6.23
C ALA A 361 -0.96 20.53 6.61
N ARG A 362 -0.47 21.66 6.10
CA ARG A 362 -1.00 23.00 6.37
C ARG A 362 -0.47 24.04 5.38
N VAL A 363 -1.13 25.19 5.29
CA VAL A 363 -0.68 26.42 4.62
C VAL A 363 -0.08 26.16 3.22
N GLU A 364 1.12 26.67 2.91
CA GLU A 364 1.79 26.43 1.64
C GLU A 364 2.30 24.98 1.44
N ARG A 365 2.04 24.07 2.38
CA ARG A 365 2.42 22.65 2.30
C ARG A 365 1.22 21.73 2.48
N PRO A 366 0.28 21.72 1.53
CA PRO A 366 -0.99 21.02 1.69
C PRO A 366 -0.91 19.51 1.41
N TRP A 367 0.17 19.00 0.82
CA TRP A 367 0.31 17.58 0.42
C TRP A 367 0.99 16.75 1.51
N LEU A 368 0.58 15.49 1.67
CA LEU A 368 1.18 14.57 2.65
C LEU A 368 2.39 13.79 2.11
N HIS A 369 3.33 13.56 3.02
CA HIS A 369 4.47 12.66 2.87
C HIS A 369 4.40 11.52 3.88
N ARG A 370 5.00 10.37 3.55
CA ARG A 370 5.14 9.23 4.45
C ARG A 370 6.57 8.71 4.52
N GLY A 371 6.85 7.84 5.51
CA GLY A 371 8.07 7.04 5.63
C GLY A 371 9.27 7.74 6.28
N GLY A 372 9.42 9.04 6.06
CA GLY A 372 10.67 9.77 6.39
C GLY A 372 11.78 9.46 5.38
N PHE A 373 12.77 10.33 5.25
CA PHE A 373 13.89 10.11 4.31
C PHE A 373 15.17 9.64 5.01
N PHE A 374 16.20 9.31 4.24
CA PHE A 374 17.40 8.59 4.70
C PHE A 374 18.15 9.20 5.93
N ASN A 375 17.96 10.49 6.22
CA ASN A 375 18.55 11.17 7.38
C ASN A 375 17.50 11.56 8.44
N PHE A 376 16.38 10.86 8.52
CA PHE A 376 15.39 11.09 9.58
C PHE A 376 15.68 10.29 10.84
N GLY A 377 16.55 9.27 10.80
CA GLY A 377 16.90 8.50 11.98
C GLY A 377 15.65 8.00 12.70
N SER A 378 15.58 8.21 14.02
CA SER A 378 14.47 7.74 14.87
C SER A 378 13.11 8.40 14.63
N ILE A 379 12.96 9.32 13.66
CA ILE A 379 11.66 9.93 13.32
C ILE A 379 11.14 9.51 11.93
N ALA A 380 11.90 8.70 11.21
CA ALA A 380 11.41 7.94 10.06
C ALA A 380 10.64 6.71 10.55
N GLY A 381 9.79 6.16 9.70
CA GLY A 381 9.00 5.00 10.09
C GLY A 381 7.74 4.82 9.27
N LEU A 382 7.18 3.62 9.40
CA LEU A 382 5.95 3.21 8.73
C LEU A 382 4.75 4.09 9.13
N PHE A 383 4.78 4.61 10.35
CA PHE A 383 3.74 5.47 10.93
C PHE A 383 4.08 6.96 10.80
N SER A 384 5.29 7.28 10.33
CA SER A 384 5.74 8.65 10.06
C SER A 384 4.89 9.31 8.98
N PHE A 385 4.43 10.52 9.26
CA PHE A 385 3.83 11.42 8.29
C PHE A 385 4.37 12.84 8.40
N TYR A 386 4.50 13.48 7.25
CA TYR A 386 5.01 14.85 7.10
C TYR A 386 4.23 15.57 6.00
N TYR A 387 4.64 16.78 5.64
CA TYR A 387 4.00 17.57 4.59
C TYR A 387 4.98 18.19 3.60
N GLY A 388 4.47 18.46 2.41
CA GLY A 388 5.19 19.13 1.34
C GLY A 388 4.32 20.11 0.55
N SER A 389 4.98 21.02 -0.17
CA SER A 389 4.35 21.93 -1.14
C SER A 389 3.74 21.21 -2.34
N GLY A 390 4.15 19.97 -2.60
CA GLY A 390 3.83 19.21 -3.82
C GLY A 390 4.85 19.42 -4.94
N SER A 391 5.75 20.40 -4.79
CA SER A 391 6.79 20.70 -5.77
C SER A 391 7.86 19.61 -5.83
N GLU A 392 8.62 19.62 -6.91
CA GLU A 392 9.82 18.78 -7.05
C GLU A 392 10.81 19.04 -5.91
N SER A 393 11.42 17.98 -5.41
CA SER A 393 12.49 18.03 -4.41
C SER A 393 13.38 16.81 -4.58
N SER A 394 14.68 16.98 -4.35
CA SER A 394 15.66 15.89 -4.37
C SER A 394 15.39 14.80 -3.34
N ASN A 395 14.51 15.05 -2.38
CA ASN A 395 14.23 14.14 -1.27
C ASN A 395 12.89 13.41 -1.44
N ASN A 396 12.06 13.80 -2.41
CA ASN A 396 10.69 13.32 -2.53
C ASN A 396 10.55 12.35 -3.71
N GLY A 397 10.12 11.14 -3.42
CA GLY A 397 9.71 10.10 -4.36
C GLY A 397 8.25 9.69 -4.17
N PHE A 398 7.91 8.46 -4.56
CA PHE A 398 6.54 7.95 -4.55
C PHE A 398 6.49 6.43 -4.74
N ARG A 399 5.30 5.86 -4.52
CA ARG A 399 4.99 4.47 -4.81
C ARG A 399 3.72 4.34 -5.65
N SER A 400 3.72 3.27 -6.44
CA SER A 400 2.63 2.93 -7.33
C SER A 400 1.78 1.81 -6.73
N VAL A 401 0.47 1.91 -6.93
CA VAL A 401 -0.52 0.88 -6.62
C VAL A 401 -1.20 0.43 -7.91
N LEU A 402 -1.55 -0.84 -7.95
CA LEU A 402 -2.29 -1.48 -9.03
C LEU A 402 -3.52 -2.18 -8.46
N VAL A 403 -4.67 -1.85 -9.02
CA VAL A 403 -5.94 -2.54 -8.78
C VAL A 403 -6.29 -3.36 -10.02
N VAL A 404 -6.85 -4.54 -9.80
CA VAL A 404 -7.31 -5.44 -10.86
C VAL A 404 -8.74 -5.88 -10.53
N ALA A 405 -9.70 -5.48 -11.36
CA ALA A 405 -11.11 -5.81 -11.19
C ALA A 405 -11.87 -5.68 -12.52
N GLU A 406 -12.95 -6.43 -12.67
CA GLU A 406 -13.82 -6.31 -13.84
C GLU A 406 -14.55 -4.96 -13.85
N GLY A 407 -14.60 -4.30 -15.01
CA GLY A 407 -15.26 -3.01 -15.17
C GLY A 407 -14.40 -1.78 -14.85
N LEU A 408 -13.12 -1.98 -14.49
CA LEU A 408 -12.12 -0.90 -14.44
C LEU A 408 -11.64 -0.48 -15.83
#